data_AF-A0A0F8P878-F1
#
_entry.id   AF-A0A0F8P878-F1
#
_cell.length_a   1.000
_cell.length_b   1.000
_cell.length_c   1.000
_cell.angle_alpha   90.00
_cell.angle_beta   90.00
_cell.angle_gamma   90.00
#
_symmetry.space_group_name_H-M   'P 1'
#
loop_
_entity.id
_entity.type
_entity.pdbx_description
1 polymer ?
#
loop_
_entity_poly.entity_id
_entity_poly.type
_entity_poly.pdbx_seq_one_letter_code
_entity_poly.pdbx_strand_id
1 'polypeptide(L)' 'MEARMMGEVARATAGMEISEVNKVLNALVPLYEKNYATAPAGKTFQECYDVKTITPTEEYMQVYDGARKKLEDLGLVF' A
#
# COMPACT_ATOMS: atom_id res chain seq x y z
N MET A 1 -1.42 6.18 7.96
CA MET A 1 -0.59 6.04 6.73
C MET A 1 -1.39 5.56 5.52
N GLU A 2 -2.43 4.77 5.75
CA GLU A 2 -3.36 4.17 4.79
C GLU A 2 -3.92 5.19 3.79
N ALA A 3 -4.41 6.33 4.28
CA ALA A 3 -4.96 7.39 3.40
C ALA A 3 -3.90 8.01 2.47
N ARG A 4 -2.63 8.08 2.92
CA ARG A 4 -1.51 8.53 2.06
C ARG A 4 -1.30 7.55 0.92
N MET A 5 -1.25 6.24 1.21
CA MET A 5 -1.14 5.20 0.18
C MET A 5 -2.28 5.30 -0.83
N MET A 6 -3.52 5.43 -0.35
CA MET A 6 -4.70 5.59 -1.23
C MET A 6 -4.55 6.79 -2.18
N GLY A 7 -4.14 7.95 -1.67
CA GLY A 7 -3.97 9.15 -2.50
C GLY A 7 -2.82 9.05 -3.50
N GLU A 8 -1.69 8.47 -3.10
CA GLU A 8 -0.55 8.27 -3.99
C GLU A 8 -0.86 7.26 -5.10
N VAL A 9 -1.52 6.15 -4.78
CA VAL A 9 -1.96 5.16 -5.78
C VAL A 9 -3.01 5.77 -6.72
N ALA A 10 -3.95 6.56 -6.20
CA ALA A 10 -4.93 7.26 -7.03
C ALA A 10 -4.25 8.20 -8.04
N ARG A 11 -3.25 8.97 -7.59
CA ARG A 11 -2.43 9.83 -8.47
C ARG A 11 -1.68 9.01 -9.52
N ALA A 12 -1.01 7.94 -9.13
CA ALA A 12 -0.25 7.07 -10.04
C ALA A 12 -1.14 6.39 -11.09
N THR A 13 -2.38 6.08 -10.73
CA THR A 13 -3.33 5.39 -11.61
C THR A 13 -4.07 6.34 -12.56
N ALA A 14 -4.23 7.61 -12.18
CA ALA A 14 -4.98 8.58 -12.95
C ALA A 14 -4.34 8.79 -14.33
N GLY A 15 -5.10 8.51 -15.40
CA GLY A 15 -4.64 8.63 -16.78
C GLY A 15 -3.96 7.38 -17.36
N MET A 16 -3.85 6.28 -16.60
CA MET A 16 -3.40 5.00 -17.15
C MET A 16 -4.43 4.40 -18.13
N GLU A 17 -3.93 3.72 -19.16
CA GLU A 17 -4.75 2.91 -20.06
C GLU A 17 -5.42 1.76 -19.29
N ILE A 18 -6.72 1.55 -19.53
CA ILE A 18 -7.51 0.55 -18.81
C ILE A 18 -6.96 -0.87 -19.00
N SER A 19 -6.38 -1.19 -20.16
CA SER A 19 -5.73 -2.47 -20.39
C SER A 19 -4.51 -2.70 -19.48
N GLU A 20 -3.73 -1.65 -19.19
CA GLU A 20 -2.58 -1.74 -18.28
C GLU A 20 -3.06 -1.81 -16.83
N VAL A 21 -4.08 -1.04 -16.45
CA VAL A 21 -4.70 -1.13 -15.11
C VAL A 21 -5.19 -2.55 -14.83
N ASN A 22 -5.85 -3.20 -15.80
CA ASN A 22 -6.28 -4.58 -15.64
C ASN A 22 -5.11 -5.56 -15.41
N LYS A 23 -3.96 -5.36 -16.06
CA LYS A 23 -2.76 -6.18 -15.83
C LYS A 23 -2.22 -5.97 -14.41
N VAL A 24 -2.14 -4.73 -13.95
CA VAL A 24 -1.70 -4.39 -12.58
C VAL A 24 -2.61 -5.07 -11.56
N LEU A 25 -3.92 -4.94 -11.70
CA LEU A 25 -4.89 -5.55 -10.77
C LEU A 25 -4.81 -7.07 -10.77
N ASN A 26 -4.71 -7.70 -11.95
CA ASN A 26 -4.56 -9.15 -12.09
C ASN A 26 -3.24 -9.67 -11.50
N ALA A 27 -2.22 -8.83 -11.34
CA ALA A 27 -0.97 -9.18 -10.67
C ALA A 27 -0.99 -8.86 -9.17
N LEU A 28 -1.70 -7.80 -8.75
CA LEU A 28 -1.78 -7.35 -7.36
C LEU A 28 -2.69 -8.25 -6.50
N VAL A 29 -3.90 -8.55 -6.96
CA VAL A 29 -4.90 -9.32 -6.18
C VAL A 29 -4.36 -10.70 -5.76
N PRO A 30 -3.65 -11.46 -6.62
CA PRO A 30 -3.05 -12.74 -6.24
C PRO A 30 -2.03 -12.66 -5.09
N LEU A 31 -1.46 -11.48 -4.81
CA LEU A 31 -0.49 -11.31 -3.73
C LEU A 31 -1.11 -11.43 -2.34
N TYR A 32 -2.43 -11.28 -2.21
CA TYR A 32 -3.11 -11.34 -0.91
C TYR A 32 -4.38 -12.19 -0.90
N GLU A 33 -4.96 -12.54 -2.06
CA GLU A 33 -6.28 -13.21 -2.10
C GLU A 33 -6.31 -14.59 -1.43
N LYS A 34 -5.16 -15.24 -1.24
CA LYS A 34 -5.05 -16.55 -0.59
C LYS A 34 -4.90 -16.46 0.91
N ASN A 35 -4.79 -15.26 1.47
CA ASN A 35 -4.45 -15.01 2.87
C ASN A 35 -5.57 -14.33 3.65
N TYR A 36 -6.81 -14.32 3.16
CA TYR A 36 -7.93 -13.68 3.85
C TYR A 36 -8.17 -14.22 5.26
N ALA A 37 -8.12 -15.54 5.45
CA ALA A 37 -8.33 -16.16 6.77
C ALA A 37 -7.16 -15.95 7.74
N THR A 38 -5.99 -15.58 7.23
CA THR A 38 -4.74 -15.40 7.99
C THR A 38 -4.19 -13.99 7.86
N ALA A 39 -5.05 -13.02 7.55
CA ALA A 39 -4.66 -11.62 7.42
C ALA A 39 -4.05 -11.12 8.75
N PRO A 40 -2.92 -10.41 8.73
CA PRO A 40 -2.29 -9.90 9.94
C PRO A 40 -3.24 -8.90 10.63
N ALA A 41 -3.34 -8.99 11.96
CA ALA A 41 -4.27 -8.19 12.76
C ALA A 41 -4.01 -6.67 12.72
N GLY A 42 -2.81 -6.26 12.28
CA GLY A 42 -2.39 -4.87 12.29
C GLY A 42 -1.99 -4.37 13.68
N LYS A 43 -1.91 -3.04 13.80
CA LYS A 43 -1.54 -2.32 15.02
C LYS A 43 -2.48 -1.13 15.20
N THR A 44 -2.75 -0.78 16.44
CA THR A 44 -3.48 0.45 16.80
C THR A 44 -2.65 1.69 16.45
N PHE A 45 -3.30 2.86 16.43
CA PHE A 45 -2.61 4.13 16.18
C PHE A 45 -1.44 4.35 17.16
N GLN A 46 -1.63 4.06 18.44
CA GLN A 46 -0.62 4.24 19.48
C GLN A 46 0.58 3.30 19.34
N GLU A 47 0.40 2.15 18.67
CA GLU A 47 1.46 1.16 18.44
C GLU A 47 2.28 1.45 17.17
N CYS A 48 1.74 2.21 16.22
CA CYS A 48 2.39 2.51 14.94
C CYS A 48 2.65 4.00 14.69
N TYR A 49 2.34 4.87 15.66
CA TYR A 49 2.68 6.29 15.66
C TYR A 49 3.28 6.71 17.00
N ASP A 50 4.21 7.67 16.94
CA ASP A 50 4.49 8.52 18.08
C ASP A 50 3.33 9.49 18.26
N VAL A 51 2.52 9.26 19.30
CA VAL A 51 1.31 10.02 19.60
C VAL A 51 1.61 11.48 19.95
N LYS A 52 2.81 11.78 20.49
CA LYS A 52 3.16 13.15 20.90
C LYS A 52 3.47 14.04 19.71
N THR A 53 4.13 13.49 18.69
CA THR A 53 4.54 14.20 17.49
C THR A 53 3.61 13.97 16.30
N ILE A 54 2.70 12.98 16.40
CA ILE A 54 1.80 12.54 15.34
C ILE A 54 2.61 12.12 14.09
N THR A 55 3.73 11.43 14.32
CA THR A 55 4.57 10.89 13.25
C THR A 55 4.52 9.36 13.25
N PRO A 56 4.45 8.70 12.08
CA PRO A 56 4.49 7.24 12.02
C PRO A 56 5.83 6.73 12.55
N THR A 57 5.82 5.52 13.11
CA THR A 57 7.06 4.84 13.51
C THR A 57 7.88 4.46 12.28
N GLU A 58 9.19 4.26 12.47
CA GLU A 58 10.08 3.76 11.41
C GLU A 58 9.62 2.40 10.87
N GLU A 59 9.07 1.54 11.74
CA GLU A 59 8.45 0.28 11.32
C GLU A 59 7.30 0.51 10.31
N TYR A 60 6.40 1.46 10.59
CA TYR A 60 5.30 1.73 9.68
C TYR A 60 5.81 2.34 8.36
N MET A 61 6.84 3.18 8.42
CA MET A 61 7.48 3.70 7.19
C MET A 61 8.10 2.57 6.36
N GLN A 62 8.80 1.61 6.96
CA GLN A 62 9.37 0.47 6.24
C GLN A 62 8.30 -0.42 5.60
N VAL A 63 7.19 -0.67 6.30
CA VAL A 63 6.03 -1.39 5.72
C VAL A 63 5.44 -0.63 4.54
N TYR A 64 5.32 0.69 4.66
CA TYR A 64 4.83 1.55 3.59
C TYR A 64 5.74 1.51 2.36
N ASP A 65 7.05 1.66 2.55
CA ASP A 65 8.04 1.64 1.48
C ASP A 65 8.10 0.27 0.79
N GLY A 66 8.00 -0.82 1.56
CA GLY A 66 7.92 -2.17 1.02
C GLY A 66 6.65 -2.41 0.20
N ALA A 67 5.51 -1.87 0.62
CA ALA A 67 4.26 -1.95 -0.15
C ALA A 67 4.35 -1.10 -1.43
N ARG A 68 4.86 0.12 -1.35
CA ARG A 68 5.08 1.00 -2.51
C ARG A 68 6.00 0.35 -3.53
N LYS A 69 7.12 -0.24 -3.10
CA LYS A 69 8.07 -0.89 -3.99
C LYS A 69 7.43 -2.03 -4.79
N LYS A 70 6.61 -2.86 -4.15
CA LYS A 70 5.84 -3.91 -4.86
C LYS A 70 4.93 -3.32 -5.92
N LEU A 71 4.26 -2.20 -5.61
CA LEU A 71 3.37 -1.54 -6.57
C LEU A 71 4.15 -0.93 -7.76
N GLU A 72 5.34 -0.38 -7.52
CA GLU A 72 6.26 0.06 -8.57
C GLU A 72 6.69 -1.11 -9.48
N ASP A 73 7.06 -2.24 -8.87
CA ASP A 73 7.45 -3.45 -9.61
C ASP A 73 6.29 -4.04 -10.43
N LEU A 74 5.04 -3.77 -10.05
CA LEU A 74 3.84 -4.14 -10.80
C LEU A 74 3.46 -3.15 -11.91
N GLY A 75 4.09 -1.98 -11.97
CA GLY A 75 3.93 -1.01 -13.05
C GLY A 75 3.29 0.33 -12.68
N LEU A 76 3.06 0.63 -11.39
CA LEU A 76 2.66 1.97 -10.97
C LEU A 76 3.85 2.94 -10.95
N VAL A 77 3.60 4.19 -11.35
CA VAL A 77 4.59 5.28 -11.32
C VAL A 77 4.07 6.38 -10.39
N PHE A 78 4.74 6.56 -9.25
CA PHE A 78 4.27 7.40 -8.12
C PHE A 78 4.77 8.83 -8.11
#